data_AF-A0AAV4B185-F1
#
_entry.id   AF-A0AAV4B185-F1
#
_cell.length_a   1.000
_cell.length_b   1.000
_cell.length_c   1.000
_cell.angle_alpha   90.00
_cell.angle_beta   90.00
_cell.angle_gamma   90.00
#
_symmetry.space_group_name_H-M   'P 1'
#
loop_
_entity.id
_entity.type
_entity.pdbx_description
1 polymer ?
#
loop_
_entity_poly.entity_id
_entity_poly.type
_entity_poly.pdbx_seq_one_letter_code
_entity_poly.pdbx_strand_id
1 'polypeptide(L)'
;MVKSDSYGSIKTILSDIVDNVMNRISIAAEGPSLSSTAASSCHGGDSASTDVSLIGNPIQSNRGRKRRREDAWKCNIAKARRNVGKDYVSKKGKHVRERKVKAGCGIVCRRKCHSVINQGERQHLFHRFWQLGCVDKQREYLNGVVIERKKKVTKVGETSRRKRTYQWHFKNSKGTFEVCKKFFGTR
;
A
#
# COMPACT_ATOMS: atom_id res chain seq x y z
N MET A 1 23.14 3.49 -26.98
CA MET A 1 21.86 3.98 -26.41
C MET A 1 21.69 3.38 -25.02
N VAL A 2 21.69 4.20 -23.95
CA VAL A 2 21.54 3.72 -22.57
C VAL A 2 20.06 3.78 -22.19
N LYS A 3 19.41 2.62 -22.00
CA LYS A 3 18.02 2.56 -21.51
C LYS A 3 17.99 2.93 -20.03
N SER A 4 16.98 3.71 -19.64
CA SER A 4 16.93 4.42 -18.36
C SER A 4 16.12 3.66 -17.30
N ASP A 5 16.78 2.77 -16.55
CA ASP A 5 16.18 1.94 -15.48
C ASP A 5 15.81 2.71 -14.19
N SER A 6 15.24 3.91 -14.33
CA SER A 6 14.74 4.69 -13.19
C SER A 6 13.50 4.06 -12.53
N TYR A 7 12.70 3.31 -13.31
CA TYR A 7 11.44 2.71 -12.88
C TYR A 7 11.59 1.52 -11.92
N GLY A 8 12.71 0.78 -11.98
CA GLY A 8 12.95 -0.38 -11.11
C GLY A 8 13.18 0.01 -9.65
N SER A 9 14.03 1.01 -9.40
CA SER A 9 14.43 1.41 -8.03
C SER A 9 13.31 2.03 -7.20
N ILE A 10 12.33 2.68 -7.84
CA ILE A 10 11.19 3.31 -7.14
C ILE A 10 10.24 2.23 -6.63
N LYS A 11 9.96 1.21 -7.46
CA LYS A 11 9.07 0.08 -7.08
C LYS A 11 9.60 -0.65 -5.85
N THR A 12 10.89 -0.97 -5.79
CA THR A 12 11.48 -1.73 -4.67
C THR A 12 11.56 -0.92 -3.38
N ILE A 13 11.94 0.36 -3.42
CA ILE A 13 12.11 1.16 -2.19
C ILE A 13 10.76 1.63 -1.64
N LEU A 14 9.77 1.91 -2.51
CA LEU A 14 8.40 2.16 -2.07
C LEU A 14 7.69 0.86 -1.66
N SER A 15 8.01 -0.30 -2.24
CA SER A 15 7.59 -1.58 -1.65
C SER A 15 8.20 -1.74 -0.26
N ASP A 16 9.51 -1.56 -0.06
CA ASP A 16 10.13 -1.68 1.28
C ASP A 16 9.55 -0.73 2.34
N ILE A 17 9.16 0.49 1.95
CA ILE A 17 8.47 1.44 2.82
C ILE A 17 7.02 1.00 3.10
N VAL A 18 6.28 0.56 2.08
CA VAL A 18 4.93 0.01 2.24
C VAL A 18 4.95 -1.30 3.03
N ASP A 19 5.97 -2.13 2.88
CA ASP A 19 6.10 -3.45 3.47
C ASP A 19 6.58 -3.34 4.94
N ASN A 20 7.44 -2.37 5.27
CA ASN A 20 7.66 -1.96 6.68
C ASN A 20 6.37 -1.44 7.33
N VAL A 21 5.60 -0.61 6.61
CA VAL A 21 4.30 -0.12 7.09
C VAL A 21 3.29 -1.27 7.24
N MET A 22 3.34 -2.26 6.36
CA MET A 22 2.48 -3.44 6.42
C MET A 22 2.87 -4.39 7.54
N ASN A 23 4.15 -4.42 7.95
CA ASN A 23 4.70 -5.51 8.75
C ASN A 23 5.64 -5.05 9.89
N ARG A 24 5.09 -4.52 10.99
CA ARG A 24 5.55 -4.75 12.39
C ARG A 24 4.76 -3.96 13.45
N ILE A 25 4.18 -4.69 14.41
CA ILE A 25 4.39 -4.56 15.87
C ILE A 25 3.53 -5.63 16.59
N SER A 26 3.97 -6.07 17.77
CA SER A 26 3.21 -6.90 18.71
C SER A 26 2.72 -6.04 19.88
N ILE A 27 1.55 -6.37 20.44
CA ILE A 27 1.21 -6.42 21.90
C ILE A 27 -0.32 -6.45 22.07
N ALA A 28 -0.75 -7.11 23.15
CA ALA A 28 -2.03 -7.80 23.34
C ALA A 28 -3.25 -6.93 23.72
N ALA A 29 -4.40 -7.64 23.80
CA ALA A 29 -5.71 -7.35 24.40
C ALA A 29 -6.90 -7.39 23.41
N GLU A 30 -8.01 -7.91 23.92
CA GLU A 30 -9.11 -8.61 23.23
C GLU A 30 -10.33 -7.71 22.91
N GLY A 31 -11.31 -8.23 22.17
CA GLY A 31 -12.60 -7.58 21.89
C GLY A 31 -13.16 -7.86 20.48
N PRO A 32 -14.50 -8.00 20.26
CA PRO A 32 -15.02 -8.86 19.18
C PRO A 32 -15.67 -8.17 17.96
N SER A 33 -15.80 -8.94 16.87
CA SER A 33 -16.83 -9.02 15.78
C SER A 33 -17.80 -7.85 15.48
N LEU A 34 -18.30 -7.60 14.26
CA LEU A 34 -18.15 -8.17 12.90
C LEU A 34 -18.90 -7.24 11.91
N SER A 35 -18.40 -7.00 10.69
CA SER A 35 -19.25 -6.79 9.49
C SER A 35 -18.44 -6.85 8.19
N SER A 36 -19.11 -7.25 7.11
CA SER A 36 -18.52 -7.73 5.86
C SER A 36 -18.85 -6.84 4.66
N THR A 37 -17.89 -6.65 3.74
CA THR A 37 -18.14 -6.26 2.35
C THR A 37 -17.05 -6.84 1.44
N ALA A 38 -17.34 -6.93 0.14
CA ALA A 38 -16.70 -7.82 -0.82
C ALA A 38 -15.19 -7.61 -1.06
N ALA A 39 -14.52 -8.70 -1.46
CA ALA A 39 -13.16 -8.66 -1.96
C ALA A 39 -13.16 -8.37 -3.47
N SER A 40 -12.55 -7.26 -3.90
CA SER A 40 -12.19 -7.07 -5.31
C SER A 40 -10.79 -7.63 -5.56
N SER A 41 -10.71 -8.67 -6.40
CA SER A 41 -9.45 -9.05 -7.04
C SER A 41 -8.99 -7.95 -7.99
N CYS A 42 -7.68 -7.76 -8.13
CA CYS A 42 -7.08 -6.65 -8.88
C CYS A 42 -6.29 -7.12 -10.11
N HIS A 43 -6.74 -8.19 -10.76
CA HIS A 43 -6.21 -8.65 -12.04
C HIS A 43 -7.27 -8.40 -13.11
N GLY A 44 -7.06 -7.34 -13.89
CA GLY A 44 -7.82 -7.12 -15.11
C GLY A 44 -7.40 -8.15 -16.16
N GLY A 45 -8.37 -8.64 -16.92
CA GLY A 45 -8.15 -9.44 -18.12
C GLY A 45 -9.01 -8.87 -19.22
N ASP A 46 -8.36 -8.36 -20.26
CA ASP A 46 -9.05 -7.84 -21.45
C ASP A 46 -9.61 -8.99 -22.29
N SER A 47 -10.76 -8.76 -22.92
CA SER A 47 -11.48 -9.77 -23.71
C SER A 47 -11.40 -9.45 -25.20
N ALA A 48 -11.10 -10.45 -26.02
CA ALA A 48 -11.34 -10.44 -27.46
C ALA A 48 -11.60 -11.87 -27.98
N SER A 49 -12.78 -12.09 -28.55
CA SER A 49 -13.16 -13.21 -29.43
C SER A 49 -12.65 -12.93 -30.86
N THR A 50 -12.73 -13.75 -31.94
CA THR A 50 -13.30 -15.07 -32.33
C THR A 50 -12.60 -15.45 -33.68
N ASP A 51 -12.67 -16.62 -34.33
CA ASP A 51 -13.25 -17.96 -34.09
C ASP A 51 -12.46 -19.01 -34.93
N VAL A 52 -12.76 -20.31 -34.77
CA VAL A 52 -13.26 -21.21 -35.86
C VAL A 52 -13.35 -22.67 -35.35
N SER A 53 -14.38 -23.40 -35.79
CA SER A 53 -14.64 -24.78 -35.37
C SER A 53 -14.12 -25.83 -36.36
N LEU A 54 -13.37 -26.84 -35.90
CA LEU A 54 -13.27 -28.13 -36.59
C LEU A 54 -13.25 -29.33 -35.63
N ILE A 55 -14.01 -30.33 -36.07
CA ILE A 55 -14.34 -31.64 -35.51
C ILE A 55 -13.17 -32.35 -34.80
N GLY A 56 -13.40 -32.78 -33.55
CA GLY A 56 -12.51 -33.68 -32.81
C GLY A 56 -13.26 -34.46 -31.73
N ASN A 57 -12.96 -35.75 -31.60
CA ASN A 57 -13.60 -36.65 -30.62
C ASN A 57 -13.51 -36.10 -29.18
N PRO A 58 -14.49 -36.40 -28.30
CA PRO A 58 -14.50 -35.91 -26.93
C PRO A 58 -13.36 -36.54 -26.12
N ILE A 59 -12.18 -35.93 -26.20
CA ILE A 59 -11.13 -36.11 -25.21
C ILE A 59 -11.77 -35.79 -23.86
N GLN A 60 -11.93 -36.80 -23.01
CA GLN A 60 -12.34 -36.61 -21.63
C GLN A 60 -11.21 -35.89 -20.89
N SER A 61 -11.11 -34.58 -21.12
CA SER A 61 -10.26 -33.70 -20.35
C SER A 61 -10.62 -33.93 -18.89
N ASN A 62 -9.65 -34.43 -18.13
CA ASN A 62 -9.83 -34.74 -16.72
C ASN A 62 -9.91 -33.39 -15.98
N ARG A 63 -11.11 -32.77 -16.04
CA ARG A 63 -11.33 -31.37 -15.65
C ARG A 63 -11.04 -31.23 -14.17
N GLY A 64 -9.83 -30.77 -13.87
CA GLY A 64 -9.34 -30.61 -12.51
C GLY A 64 -10.38 -29.89 -11.65
N ARG A 65 -10.70 -30.49 -10.50
CA ARG A 65 -11.82 -30.09 -9.63
C ARG A 65 -11.85 -28.57 -9.45
N LYS A 66 -12.87 -27.91 -10.01
CA LYS A 66 -13.04 -26.45 -9.96
C LYS A 66 -12.85 -25.96 -8.52
N ARG A 67 -11.82 -25.13 -8.30
CA ARG A 67 -11.44 -24.66 -6.95
C ARG A 67 -12.64 -23.95 -6.32
N ARG A 68 -13.13 -24.49 -5.20
CA ARG A 68 -14.36 -24.00 -4.56
C ARG A 68 -14.02 -22.76 -3.71
N ARG A 69 -14.51 -21.59 -4.14
CA ARG A 69 -14.46 -20.28 -3.44
C ARG A 69 -13.07 -19.91 -2.89
N GLU A 70 -12.20 -19.39 -3.75
CA GLU A 70 -10.87 -18.90 -3.35
C GLU A 70 -10.95 -17.76 -2.32
N ASP A 71 -11.96 -16.88 -2.39
CA ASP A 71 -12.16 -15.79 -1.42
C ASP A 71 -12.41 -16.27 0.01
N ALA A 72 -12.96 -17.48 0.17
CA ALA A 72 -13.22 -18.09 1.47
C ALA A 72 -11.96 -18.69 2.11
N TRP A 73 -10.83 -18.75 1.40
CA TRP A 73 -9.60 -19.27 1.96
C TRP A 73 -9.06 -18.34 3.04
N LYS A 74 -8.67 -18.88 4.20
CA LYS A 74 -8.15 -18.12 5.35
C LYS A 74 -7.02 -17.16 4.96
N CYS A 75 -6.16 -17.54 3.99
CA CYS A 75 -5.10 -16.69 3.46
C CYS A 75 -5.62 -15.47 2.67
N ASN A 76 -6.68 -15.64 1.87
CA ASN A 76 -7.28 -14.59 1.05
C ASN A 76 -8.12 -13.64 1.92
N ILE A 77 -8.89 -14.15 2.88
CA ILE A 77 -9.55 -13.35 3.91
C ILE A 77 -8.52 -12.49 4.68
N ALA A 78 -7.42 -13.10 5.14
CA ALA A 78 -6.36 -12.37 5.85
C ALA A 78 -5.60 -11.38 4.96
N LYS A 79 -5.48 -11.62 3.65
CA LYS A 79 -4.93 -10.68 2.66
C LYS A 79 -5.87 -9.48 2.49
N ALA A 80 -7.16 -9.73 2.25
CA ALA A 80 -8.18 -8.69 2.10
C ALA A 80 -8.25 -7.80 3.35
N ARG A 81 -8.40 -8.38 4.54
CA ARG A 81 -8.43 -7.62 5.81
C ARG A 81 -7.18 -6.79 6.04
N ARG A 82 -5.98 -7.33 5.78
CA ARG A 82 -4.71 -6.58 5.85
C ARG A 82 -4.70 -5.37 4.91
N ASN A 83 -5.14 -5.56 3.66
CA ASN A 83 -5.13 -4.50 2.66
C ASN A 83 -6.10 -3.36 2.99
N VAL A 84 -7.26 -3.65 3.61
CA VAL A 84 -8.18 -2.62 4.13
C VAL A 84 -7.83 -2.13 5.54
N GLY A 85 -6.69 -2.57 6.10
CA GLY A 85 -6.24 -2.16 7.42
C GLY A 85 -7.06 -2.69 8.60
N LYS A 86 -7.99 -3.63 8.37
CA LYS A 86 -8.73 -4.31 9.44
C LYS A 86 -7.83 -5.33 10.16
N ASP A 87 -8.25 -5.74 11.35
CA ASP A 87 -7.58 -6.78 12.12
C ASP A 87 -7.60 -8.14 11.37
N TYR A 88 -6.62 -9.01 11.60
CA TYR A 88 -6.58 -10.34 11.00
C TYR A 88 -5.71 -11.32 11.77
N VAL A 89 -5.95 -12.62 11.60
CA VAL A 89 -5.08 -13.68 12.10
C VAL A 89 -4.02 -14.02 11.04
N SER A 90 -2.75 -13.97 11.42
CA SER A 90 -1.63 -14.33 10.53
C SER A 90 -1.53 -15.85 10.31
N LYS A 91 -0.76 -16.28 9.29
CA LYS A 91 -0.47 -17.71 9.06
C LYS A 91 0.13 -18.43 10.29
N LYS A 92 0.76 -17.70 11.21
CA LYS A 92 1.35 -18.23 12.46
C LYS A 92 0.41 -18.09 13.67
N GLY A 93 -0.90 -17.97 13.47
CA GLY A 93 -1.89 -17.85 14.56
C GLY A 93 -1.94 -16.49 15.28
N LYS A 94 -0.89 -15.66 15.18
CA LYS A 94 -0.86 -14.32 15.80
C LYS A 94 -1.98 -13.43 15.29
N HIS A 95 -2.80 -12.87 16.19
CA HIS A 95 -3.73 -11.77 15.91
C HIS A 95 -2.97 -10.46 15.65
N VAL A 96 -3.35 -9.78 14.58
CA VAL A 96 -2.82 -8.47 14.18
C VAL A 96 -4.00 -7.51 14.23
N ARG A 97 -3.91 -6.49 15.08
CA ARG A 97 -4.96 -5.49 15.28
C ARG A 97 -5.19 -4.62 14.03
N GLU A 98 -6.39 -4.04 13.98
CA GLU A 98 -6.72 -3.02 13.01
C GLU A 98 -5.78 -1.81 13.09
N ARG A 99 -5.64 -1.12 11.98
CA ARG A 99 -4.78 0.06 11.85
C ARG A 99 -5.55 1.28 12.33
N LYS A 100 -4.88 2.14 13.09
CA LYS A 100 -5.42 3.42 13.57
C LYS A 100 -4.50 4.58 13.18
N VAL A 101 -5.08 5.78 13.07
CA VAL A 101 -4.31 7.02 12.88
C VAL A 101 -3.37 7.18 14.07
N LYS A 102 -2.06 7.17 13.82
CA LYS A 102 -1.05 7.40 14.86
C LYS A 102 -0.97 8.89 15.23
N ALA A 103 -0.42 9.17 16.41
CA ALA A 103 -0.02 10.53 16.79
C ALA A 103 0.79 11.22 15.68
N GLY A 104 0.59 12.52 15.50
CA GLY A 104 1.30 13.31 14.50
C GLY A 104 2.76 13.57 14.88
N CYS A 105 3.44 14.45 14.13
CA CYS A 105 4.82 14.83 14.46
C CYS A 105 4.96 15.84 15.62
N GLY A 106 3.85 16.26 16.23
CA GLY A 106 3.82 17.17 17.38
C GLY A 106 4.14 18.63 17.04
N ILE A 107 4.26 19.45 18.08
CA ILE A 107 4.57 20.88 17.99
C ILE A 107 6.02 21.10 17.54
N VAL A 108 6.97 20.32 18.09
CA VAL A 108 8.42 20.33 17.78
C VAL A 108 8.78 19.88 16.35
N CYS A 109 7.80 19.72 15.47
CA CYS A 109 7.97 19.26 14.11
C CYS A 109 8.61 20.37 13.24
N ARG A 110 9.87 20.19 12.80
CA ARG A 110 10.61 21.14 11.93
C ARG A 110 9.83 21.64 10.70
N ARG A 111 8.88 20.84 10.19
CA ARG A 111 8.01 21.18 9.04
C ARG A 111 6.68 21.84 9.43
N LYS A 112 6.46 22.14 10.70
CA LYS A 112 5.23 22.73 11.28
C LYS A 112 3.93 22.08 10.78
N CYS A 113 3.92 20.75 10.55
CA CYS A 113 2.79 20.05 9.91
C CYS A 113 1.45 20.26 10.65
N HIS A 114 1.48 20.52 11.97
CA HIS A 114 0.30 20.80 12.78
C HIS A 114 -0.39 22.13 12.42
N SER A 115 0.33 23.11 11.87
CA SER A 115 -0.23 24.42 11.47
C SER A 115 -0.85 24.39 10.07
N VAL A 116 -0.48 23.39 9.28
CA VAL A 116 -0.92 23.22 7.89
C VAL A 116 -2.12 22.27 7.80
N ILE A 117 -2.24 21.33 8.73
CA ILE A 117 -3.14 20.17 8.60
C ILE A 117 -3.83 19.83 9.91
N ASN A 118 -5.17 19.76 9.87
CA ASN A 118 -6.00 19.39 11.01
C ASN A 118 -6.08 17.86 11.18
N GLN A 119 -6.38 17.39 12.39
CA GLN A 119 -6.56 15.99 12.73
C GLN A 119 -7.68 15.31 11.89
N GLY A 120 -8.72 16.04 11.50
CA GLY A 120 -9.76 15.55 10.59
C GLY A 120 -9.25 15.21 9.19
N GLU A 121 -8.40 16.08 8.61
CA GLU A 121 -7.73 15.79 7.32
C GLU A 121 -6.83 14.55 7.44
N ARG A 122 -6.14 14.36 8.57
CA ARG A 122 -5.33 13.16 8.85
C ARG A 122 -6.17 11.88 8.88
N GLN A 123 -7.35 11.93 9.51
CA GLN A 123 -8.30 10.81 9.51
C GLN A 123 -8.84 10.53 8.11
N HIS A 124 -9.21 11.57 7.35
CA HIS A 124 -9.69 11.42 5.98
C HIS A 124 -8.65 10.77 5.06
N LEU A 125 -7.40 11.26 5.08
CA LEU A 125 -6.28 10.66 4.33
C LEU A 125 -6.07 9.19 4.69
N PHE A 126 -6.11 8.88 5.98
CA PHE A 126 -5.92 7.54 6.49
C PHE A 126 -7.05 6.59 6.03
N HIS A 127 -8.31 7.00 6.16
CA HIS A 127 -9.45 6.23 5.67
C HIS A 127 -9.36 6.04 4.15
N ARG A 128 -9.15 7.12 3.38
CA ARG A 128 -9.01 7.06 1.93
C ARG A 128 -7.92 6.09 1.48
N PHE A 129 -6.76 6.07 2.15
CA PHE A 129 -5.66 5.15 1.85
C PHE A 129 -6.02 3.67 2.12
N TRP A 130 -6.61 3.36 3.26
CA TRP A 130 -6.97 1.97 3.61
C TRP A 130 -8.19 1.47 2.84
N GLN A 131 -9.17 2.34 2.53
CA GLN A 131 -10.34 2.01 1.69
C GLN A 131 -9.98 1.55 0.27
N LEU A 132 -8.77 1.86 -0.23
CA LEU A 132 -8.30 1.37 -1.54
C LEU A 132 -8.27 -0.17 -1.65
N GLY A 133 -8.14 -0.90 -0.52
CA GLY A 133 -8.23 -2.37 -0.44
C GLY A 133 -7.22 -3.18 -1.27
N CYS A 134 -6.34 -2.51 -2.00
CA CYS A 134 -5.40 -3.08 -2.94
C CYS A 134 -4.03 -2.42 -2.76
N VAL A 135 -2.98 -3.25 -2.62
CA VAL A 135 -1.61 -2.80 -2.37
C VAL A 135 -1.08 -1.94 -3.53
N ASP A 136 -1.46 -2.25 -4.78
CA ASP A 136 -0.96 -1.52 -5.94
C ASP A 136 -1.64 -0.15 -6.08
N LYS A 137 -2.94 -0.06 -5.81
CA LYS A 137 -3.64 1.25 -5.66
C LYS A 137 -3.05 2.07 -4.51
N GLN A 138 -2.67 1.44 -3.40
CA GLN A 138 -1.99 2.09 -2.28
C GLN A 138 -0.59 2.60 -2.65
N ARG A 139 0.18 1.85 -3.44
CA ARG A 139 1.48 2.29 -4.00
C ARG A 139 1.30 3.47 -4.95
N GLU A 140 0.33 3.41 -5.86
CA GLU A 140 -0.01 4.48 -6.79
C GLU A 140 -0.41 5.77 -6.05
N TYR A 141 -1.26 5.67 -5.03
CA TYR A 141 -1.61 6.79 -4.16
C TYR A 141 -0.37 7.43 -3.52
N LEU A 142 0.59 6.62 -3.03
CA LEU A 142 1.83 7.12 -2.45
C LEU A 142 2.74 7.78 -3.50
N ASN A 143 2.78 7.29 -4.74
CA ASN A 143 3.52 7.92 -5.84
C ASN A 143 3.02 9.35 -6.13
N GLY A 144 1.71 9.61 -6.00
CA GLY A 144 1.14 10.96 -6.14
C GLY A 144 1.44 11.92 -4.97
N VAL A 145 1.99 11.40 -3.87
CA VAL A 145 2.20 12.10 -2.58
C VAL A 145 3.69 12.25 -2.25
N VAL A 146 4.55 11.37 -2.79
CA VAL A 146 5.98 11.32 -2.52
C VAL A 146 6.78 11.75 -3.76
N ILE A 147 7.60 12.79 -3.61
CA ILE A 147 8.49 13.27 -4.67
C ILE A 147 9.92 12.80 -4.38
N GLU A 148 10.52 12.09 -5.33
CA GLU A 148 11.95 11.78 -5.30
C GLU A 148 12.78 13.00 -5.70
N ARG A 149 13.87 13.25 -4.96
CA ARG A 149 14.93 14.21 -5.31
C ARG A 149 16.29 13.53 -5.25
N LYS A 150 17.21 13.93 -6.12
CA LYS A 150 18.64 13.57 -6.00
C LYS A 150 19.22 14.19 -4.71
N LYS A 151 20.11 13.49 -4.01
CA LYS A 151 20.86 14.08 -2.87
C LYS A 151 21.70 15.25 -3.42
N LYS A 152 21.60 16.42 -2.80
CA LYS A 152 22.59 17.50 -3.02
C LYS A 152 23.94 17.06 -2.45
N VAL A 153 25.01 17.23 -3.21
CA VAL A 153 26.38 17.02 -2.74
C VAL A 153 26.80 18.29 -1.98
N THR A 154 27.32 18.12 -0.77
CA THR A 154 27.69 19.21 0.14
C THR A 154 29.15 19.61 0.06
N LYS A 155 30.03 18.71 -0.39
CA LYS A 155 31.47 18.92 -0.54
C LYS A 155 31.94 18.25 -1.82
N VAL A 156 32.84 18.91 -2.56
CA VAL A 156 33.48 18.32 -3.75
C VAL A 156 34.25 17.06 -3.33
N GLY A 157 34.14 15.98 -4.12
CA GLY A 157 34.71 14.67 -3.79
C GLY A 157 33.90 13.78 -2.81
N GLU A 158 32.88 14.31 -2.11
CA GLU A 158 32.10 13.52 -1.15
C GLU A 158 31.12 12.56 -1.87
N THR A 159 31.51 11.29 -2.04
CA THR A 159 30.57 10.25 -2.49
C THR A 159 29.68 9.80 -1.34
N SER A 160 28.37 9.68 -1.60
CA SER A 160 27.39 9.30 -0.58
C SER A 160 26.65 8.04 -0.97
N ARG A 161 26.58 7.07 -0.04
CA ARG A 161 25.77 5.86 -0.20
C ARG A 161 24.29 6.17 -0.47
N ARG A 162 23.78 7.31 0.02
CA ARG A 162 22.43 7.81 -0.26
C ARG A 162 22.42 8.68 -1.52
N LYS A 163 21.97 8.11 -2.64
CA LYS A 163 21.83 8.83 -3.94
C LYS A 163 20.54 9.66 -4.04
N ARG A 164 19.47 9.25 -3.34
CA ARG A 164 18.10 9.76 -3.46
C ARG A 164 17.54 10.17 -2.09
N THR A 165 16.61 11.12 -2.06
CA THR A 165 15.82 11.50 -0.89
C THR A 165 14.35 11.66 -1.29
N TYR A 166 13.43 11.46 -0.35
CA TYR A 166 11.98 11.47 -0.61
C TYR A 166 11.32 12.57 0.21
N GLN A 167 10.63 13.48 -0.48
CA GLN A 167 9.87 14.58 0.09
C GLN A 167 8.38 14.25 0.07
N TRP A 168 7.73 14.32 1.21
CA TRP A 168 6.30 13.99 1.35
C TRP A 168 5.49 15.26 1.22
N HIS A 169 4.42 15.24 0.43
CA HIS A 169 3.60 16.41 0.13
C HIS A 169 2.14 16.15 0.49
N PHE A 170 1.47 17.15 1.04
CA PHE A 170 0.03 17.12 1.27
C PHE A 170 -0.65 18.20 0.43
N LYS A 171 -1.80 17.89 -0.15
CA LYS A 171 -2.62 18.81 -0.95
C LYS A 171 -3.94 19.06 -0.22
N ASN A 172 -4.27 20.32 0.02
CA ASN A 172 -5.60 20.78 0.45
C ASN A 172 -6.04 21.99 -0.37
N SER A 173 -7.16 22.60 0.00
CA SER A 173 -7.71 23.80 -0.67
C SER A 173 -6.76 24.99 -0.70
N LYS A 174 -5.78 25.07 0.22
CA LYS A 174 -4.78 26.15 0.29
C LYS A 174 -3.52 25.87 -0.55
N GLY A 175 -3.43 24.73 -1.22
CA GLY A 175 -2.32 24.35 -2.10
C GLY A 175 -1.57 23.09 -1.66
N THR A 176 -0.28 23.01 -2.01
CA THR A 176 0.59 21.85 -1.74
C THR A 176 1.67 22.20 -0.73
N PHE A 177 1.81 21.39 0.33
CA PHE A 177 2.71 21.64 1.45
C PHE A 177 3.65 20.46 1.71
N GLU A 178 4.93 20.72 1.98
CA GLU A 178 5.90 19.67 2.34
C GLU A 178 5.74 19.26 3.82
N VAL A 179 5.46 17.98 4.04
CA VAL A 179 5.26 17.37 5.36
C VAL A 179 6.34 16.35 5.69
N CYS A 180 6.41 15.90 6.93
CA CYS A 180 7.32 14.83 7.34
C CYS A 180 6.70 13.44 7.14
N LYS A 181 7.49 12.38 6.94
CA LYS A 181 6.99 10.99 6.82
C LYS A 181 6.03 10.60 7.98
N LYS A 182 6.39 10.95 9.22
CA LYS A 182 5.60 10.65 10.43
C LYS A 182 4.16 11.17 10.38
N PHE A 183 3.88 12.23 9.62
CA PHE A 183 2.54 12.81 9.49
C PHE A 183 1.50 11.77 9.01
N PHE A 184 1.86 10.96 8.01
CA PHE A 184 1.00 9.91 7.42
C PHE A 184 0.92 8.61 8.28
N GLY A 185 1.48 8.59 9.50
CA GLY A 185 1.45 7.41 10.39
C GLY A 185 2.37 6.26 9.98
N THR A 186 3.14 6.44 8.90
CA THR A 186 4.16 5.50 8.45
C THR A 186 5.44 5.71 9.27
N ARG A 187 5.83 4.70 10.06
CA ARG A 187 7.12 4.71 10.78
C ARG A 187 8.21 4.26 9.81
#